data_AF-A0A974SEZ7-F1
#
_entry.id   AF-A0A974SEZ7-F1
#
_cell.length_a   1.000
_cell.length_b   1.000
_cell.length_c   1.000
_cell.angle_alpha   90.00
_cell.angle_beta   90.00
_cell.angle_gamma   90.00
#
_symmetry.space_group_name_H-M   'P 1'
#
loop_
_entity.id
_entity.type
_entity.pdbx_description
1 polymer ?
#
loop_
_entity_poly.entity_id
_entity_poly.type
_entity_poly.pdbx_seq_one_letter_code
_entity_poly.pdbx_strand_id
1 'polypeptide(L)'
;MYQNSSAELGKEYREDELYVTIESLRCELLEVAQERSLSDHAVLELSQRLDGYIVLAQNKMMESLRSRKNAAAAAYGKKTKSQRIRNNAALQQ
;
A
#
# COMPACT_ATOMS: atom_id res chain seq x y z
N MET A 1 5.62 -22.36 10.99
CA MET A 1 4.50 -21.81 11.78
C MET A 1 4.29 -20.38 11.33
N TYR A 2 3.26 -20.15 10.51
CA TYR A 2 2.95 -18.83 9.94
C TYR A 2 2.47 -17.89 11.03
N GLN A 3 3.37 -17.04 11.52
CA GLN A 3 3.00 -15.92 12.37
C GLN A 3 2.65 -14.73 11.47
N ASN A 4 1.56 -14.88 10.69
CA ASN A 4 0.90 -13.72 10.10
C ASN A 4 0.36 -12.92 11.28
N SER A 5 1.03 -11.81 11.62
CA SER A 5 0.59 -10.91 12.66
C SER A 5 -0.86 -10.54 12.42
N SER A 6 -1.72 -10.64 13.44
CA SER A 6 -3.13 -10.25 13.39
C SER A 6 -3.34 -8.84 12.79
N ALA A 7 -2.34 -7.97 12.88
CA ALA A 7 -2.29 -6.66 12.24
C ALA A 7 -2.23 -6.69 10.69
N GLU A 8 -1.55 -7.65 10.07
CA GLU A 8 -1.48 -7.80 8.61
C GLU A 8 -2.83 -8.30 8.06
N LEU A 9 -3.45 -9.26 8.75
CA LEU A 9 -4.77 -9.76 8.37
C LEU A 9 -5.85 -8.67 8.49
N GLY A 10 -5.83 -7.88 9.58
CA GLY A 10 -6.74 -6.75 9.74
C GLY A 10 -6.52 -5.63 8.72
N LYS A 11 -5.30 -5.48 8.20
CA LYS A 11 -4.99 -4.53 7.13
C LYS A 11 -5.52 -5.00 5.78
N GLU A 12 -5.42 -6.29 5.48
CA GLU A 12 -5.97 -6.92 4.27
C GLU A 12 -7.49 -6.76 4.23
N TYR A 13 -8.21 -7.12 5.30
CA TYR A 13 -9.66 -6.90 5.38
C TYR A 13 -10.08 -5.43 5.17
N ARG A 14 -9.32 -4.48 5.73
CA ARG A 14 -9.58 -3.05 5.58
C ARG A 14 -9.28 -2.53 4.16
N GLU A 15 -8.37 -3.17 3.44
CA GLU A 15 -8.13 -2.88 2.02
C GLU A 15 -9.23 -3.48 1.16
N ASP A 16 -9.69 -4.70 1.45
CA ASP A 16 -10.81 -5.33 0.76
C ASP A 16 -12.11 -4.53 0.92
N GLU A 17 -12.42 -4.06 2.13
CA GLU A 17 -13.57 -3.17 2.39
C GLU A 17 -13.50 -1.88 1.57
N LEU A 18 -12.31 -1.32 1.39
CA LEU A 18 -12.09 -0.13 0.58
C LEU A 18 -12.40 -0.41 -0.89
N TYR A 19 -11.91 -1.52 -1.45
CA TYR A 19 -12.20 -1.91 -2.83
C TYR A 19 -13.68 -2.22 -3.06
N VAL A 20 -14.34 -2.89 -2.10
CA VAL A 20 -15.80 -3.12 -2.14
C VAL A 20 -16.57 -1.81 -2.15
N THR A 21 -16.15 -0.84 -1.33
CA THR A 21 -16.78 0.50 -1.29
C THR A 21 -16.60 1.23 -2.61
N ILE A 22 -15.39 1.20 -3.19
CA ILE A 22 -15.10 1.79 -4.50
C ILE A 22 -15.99 1.16 -5.57
N GLU A 23 -16.10 -0.17 -5.62
CA GLU A 23 -16.91 -0.84 -6.64
C GLU A 23 -18.39 -0.54 -6.49
N SER A 24 -18.89 -0.48 -5.26
CA SER A 24 -20.28 -0.14 -4.97
C SER A 24 -20.63 1.27 -5.47
N LEU A 25 -19.76 2.25 -5.21
CA LEU A 25 -19.91 3.63 -5.70
C LEU A 25 -19.79 3.72 -7.23
N ARG A 26 -18.95 2.88 -7.86
CA ARG A 26 -18.85 2.80 -9.34
C ARG A 26 -20.17 2.33 -9.96
N CYS A 27 -20.75 1.26 -9.42
CA CYS A 27 -22.05 0.76 -9.88
C CYS A 27 -23.14 1.81 -9.72
N GLU A 28 -23.24 2.41 -8.53
CA GLU A 28 -24.24 3.46 -8.25
C GLU A 28 -24.07 4.66 -9.20
N LEU A 29 -22.83 5.09 -9.46
CA LEU A 29 -22.56 6.20 -10.37
C LEU A 29 -22.98 5.88 -11.81
N LEU A 30 -22.71 4.65 -12.27
CA LEU A 30 -23.12 4.20 -13.60
C LEU A 30 -24.65 4.11 -13.72
N GLU A 31 -25.34 3.68 -12.68
CA GLU A 31 -26.80 3.62 -12.65
C GLU A 31 -27.42 5.02 -12.68
N VAL A 32 -26.95 5.93 -11.82
CA VAL A 32 -27.50 7.29 -11.74
C VAL A 32 -27.18 8.11 -13.00
N ALA A 33 -25.98 7.96 -13.56
CA ALA A 33 -25.57 8.64 -14.79
C ALA A 33 -26.26 8.12 -16.06
N GLN A 34 -26.86 6.92 -16.03
CA GLN A 34 -27.71 6.43 -17.13
C GLN A 34 -29.06 7.15 -17.14
N GLU A 35 -29.62 7.42 -15.97
CA GLU A 35 -30.96 8.01 -15.82
C GLU A 35 -30.94 9.55 -15.77
N ARG A 36 -29.76 10.16 -15.58
CA ARG A 36 -29.61 11.61 -15.36
C ARG A 36 -28.50 12.20 -16.21
N SER A 37 -28.52 13.53 -16.36
CA SER A 37 -27.41 14.26 -16.97
C SER A 37 -26.13 14.11 -16.15
N LEU A 38 -24.97 14.06 -16.81
CA LEU A 38 -23.66 14.12 -16.14
C LEU A 38 -23.41 15.43 -15.37
N SER A 39 -24.19 16.47 -15.68
CA SER A 39 -24.19 17.74 -14.94
C SER A 39 -25.14 17.74 -13.74
N ASP A 40 -25.91 16.66 -13.53
CA ASP A 40 -26.81 16.55 -12.38
C ASP A 40 -26.00 16.54 -11.09
N HIS A 41 -26.50 17.27 -10.08
CA HIS A 41 -25.80 17.43 -8.82
C HIS A 41 -25.51 16.09 -8.14
N ALA A 42 -26.45 15.13 -8.21
CA ALA A 42 -26.25 13.82 -7.59
C ALA A 42 -25.15 13.01 -8.29
N VAL A 43 -25.05 13.10 -9.62
CA VAL A 43 -23.97 12.45 -10.38
C VAL A 43 -22.62 13.05 -10.01
N LEU A 44 -22.53 14.38 -9.91
CA LEU A 44 -21.30 15.07 -9.55
C LEU A 44 -20.85 14.78 -8.11
N GLU A 45 -21.78 14.78 -7.14
CA GLU A 45 -21.45 14.46 -5.75
C GLU A 45 -20.94 13.02 -5.62
N LEU A 46 -21.63 12.08 -6.28
CA LEU A 46 -21.26 10.68 -6.25
C LEU A 46 -19.92 10.43 -6.96
N SER A 47 -19.64 11.12 -8.07
CA SER A 47 -18.35 11.04 -8.75
C SER A 47 -17.21 11.58 -7.88
N GLN A 48 -17.41 12.74 -7.24
CA GLN A 48 -16.42 13.33 -6.34
C GLN A 48 -16.13 12.43 -5.13
N ARG A 49 -17.16 11.80 -4.58
CA ARG A 49 -17.01 10.84 -3.48
C ARG A 49 -16.21 9.62 -3.91
N LEU A 50 -16.50 9.06 -5.09
CA LEU A 50 -15.73 7.96 -5.66
C LEU A 50 -14.25 8.34 -5.88
N ASP A 51 -13.99 9.52 -6.46
CA ASP A 51 -12.63 10.02 -6.68
C ASP A 51 -11.83 10.11 -5.37
N GLY A 52 -12.48 10.56 -4.28
CA GLY A 52 -11.87 10.60 -2.95
C GLY A 52 -11.37 9.21 -2.47
N TYR A 53 -12.17 8.16 -2.67
CA TYR A 53 -11.77 6.80 -2.31
C TYR A 53 -10.71 6.22 -3.26
N ILE A 54 -10.74 6.56 -4.55
CA ILE A 54 -9.69 6.17 -5.51
C ILE A 54 -8.34 6.74 -5.09
N VAL A 55 -8.30 8.04 -4.76
CA VAL A 55 -7.07 8.70 -4.26
C VAL A 55 -6.59 8.05 -2.96
N LEU A 56 -7.50 7.71 -2.05
CA LEU A 56 -7.16 6.99 -0.82
C LEU A 56 -6.52 5.62 -1.11
N ALA A 57 -7.07 4.84 -2.04
CA ALA A 57 -6.51 3.54 -2.45
C ALA A 57 -5.12 3.70 -3.07
N GLN A 58 -4.94 4.69 -3.96
CA GLN A 58 -3.65 5.00 -4.57
C GLN A 58 -2.60 5.42 -3.52
N ASN A 59 -2.99 6.21 -2.52
CA ASN A 59 -2.09 6.61 -1.43
C ASN A 59 -1.61 5.41 -0.61
N LYS A 60 -2.53 4.48 -0.26
CA LYS A 60 -2.18 3.22 0.42
C LYS A 60 -1.21 2.36 -0.40
N MET A 61 -1.45 2.25 -1.70
CA MET A 61 -0.55 1.54 -2.61
C MET A 61 0.85 2.16 -2.61
N MET A 62 0.96 3.49 -2.74
CA MET A 62 2.23 4.21 -2.70
C MET A 62 2.96 4.05 -1.37
N GLU A 63 2.24 4.07 -0.26
CA GLU A 63 2.82 3.84 1.07
C GLU A 63 3.39 2.42 1.20
N SER A 64 2.70 1.42 0.67
CA SER A 64 3.19 0.04 0.63
C SER A 64 4.51 -0.07 -0.15
N LEU A 65 4.60 0.62 -1.30
CA LEU A 65 5.80 0.65 -2.15
C LEU A 65 6.97 1.34 -1.44
N ARG A 66 6.73 2.47 -0.78
CA ARG A 66 7.74 3.19 0.01
C ARG A 66 8.25 2.33 1.17
N SER A 67 7.35 1.65 1.87
CA SER A 67 7.69 0.75 2.98
C SER A 67 8.59 -0.40 2.52
N ARG A 68 8.27 -1.05 1.39
CA ARG A 68 9.13 -2.09 0.79
C ARG A 68 10.51 -1.56 0.40
N LYS A 69 10.58 -0.36 -0.19
CA LYS A 69 11.86 0.29 -0.54
C LYS A 69 12.72 0.55 0.71
N ASN A 70 12.12 1.04 1.79
CA ASN A 70 12.82 1.32 3.05
C ASN A 70 13.32 0.03 3.70
N ALA A 71 12.52 -1.04 3.69
CA ALA A 71 12.93 -2.35 4.19
C ALA A 71 14.13 -2.93 3.40
N ALA A 72 14.12 -2.80 2.08
CA ALA A 72 15.24 -3.22 1.23
C ALA A 72 16.53 -2.43 1.52
N ALA A 73 16.44 -1.10 1.70
CA ALA A 73 17.58 -0.26 2.07
C ALA A 73 18.15 -0.63 3.46
N ALA A 74 17.29 -0.88 4.44
CA ALA A 74 17.70 -1.30 5.78
C ALA A 74 18.36 -2.69 5.79
N ALA A 75 17.93 -3.60 4.92
CA ALA A 75 18.56 -4.91 4.75
C ALA A 75 19.96 -4.82 4.11
N TYR A 76 20.14 -3.89 3.16
CA TYR A 76 21.42 -3.67 2.48
C TYR A 76 22.47 -3.03 3.39
N GLY A 77 22.08 -2.07 4.24
CA GLY A 77 22.98 -1.39 5.19
C GLY A 77 23.56 -2.27 6.30
N LYS A 78 23.06 -3.49 6.50
CA LYS A 78 23.55 -4.42 7.54
C LYS A 78 24.77 -5.26 7.14
N LYS A 79 25.17 -5.27 5.85
CA LYS A 79 26.23 -6.16 5.35
C LYS A 79 27.67 -5.61 5.44
N THR A 80 27.91 -4.40 5.94
CA THR A 80 29.25 -3.76 5.89
C THR A 80 29.97 -3.63 7.23
N LYS A 81 29.43 -4.15 8.36
CA LYS A 81 30.04 -3.95 9.69
C LYS A 81 30.55 -5.20 10.41
N SER A 82 30.80 -6.30 9.68
CA SER A 82 31.56 -7.43 10.23
C SER A 82 32.61 -7.92 9.25
N GLN A 83 33.81 -8.10 9.81
CA GLN A 83 34.92 -8.91 9.28
C GLN A 83 36.00 -8.18 8.45
N ARG A 84 36.67 -7.21 9.08
CA ARG A 84 38.13 -7.03 8.91
C ARG A 84 38.84 -7.67 10.11
N ILE A 85 38.88 -9.00 10.14
CA ILE A 85 39.84 -9.71 11.01
C ILE A 85 41.22 -9.45 10.40
N ARG A 86 41.98 -8.57 11.06
CA ARG A 86 43.39 -8.32 10.75
C ARG A 86 44.17 -9.56 11.14
N ASN A 87 44.63 -10.31 10.14
CA ASN A 87 45.63 -11.36 10.32
C ASN A 87 46.96 -10.67 10.61
N ASN A 88 47.49 -10.81 11.83
CA ASN A 88 48.86 -10.44 12.16
C ASN A 88 49.33 -11.21 13.39
N ALA A 89 49.77 -12.45 13.19
CA ALA A 89 50.64 -13.25 14.07
C ALA A 89 50.83 -14.63 13.42
N ALA A 90 52.00 -15.25 13.29
CA ALA A 90 53.38 -14.89 13.57
C ALA A 90 54.24 -15.85 12.72
N LEU A 91 55.15 -15.33 11.90
CA LEU A 91 56.27 -16.11 11.36
C LEU A 91 57.44 -15.87 12.34
N GLN A 92 57.60 -16.78 13.29
CA GLN A 92 58.84 -16.92 14.04
C GLN A 92 59.44 -18.28 13.70
N GLN A 93 60.55 -18.18 12.95
CA GLN A 93 61.75 -19.03 12.88
C GLN A 93 61.60 -20.51 12.56
#